data_AF-A0A381W5H3-F1
#
_entry.id   AF-A0A381W5H3-F1
#
_cell.length_a   1.000
_cell.length_b   1.000
_cell.length_c   1.000
_cell.angle_alpha   90.00
_cell.angle_beta   90.00
_cell.angle_gamma   90.00
#
_symmetry.space_group_name_H-M   'P 1'
#
loop_
_entity.id
_entity.type
_entity.pdbx_description
1 polymer ?
#
loop_
_entity_poly.entity_id
_entity_poly.type
_entity_poly.pdbx_seq_one_letter_code
_entity_poly.pdbx_strand_id
1 'polypeptide(L)'
;MDAIALSLLSGFGFGSAAVLARVGMQGMSPLSSTLLSVVVSFCPTLILALVFALSDIKDLPPVALAWFFLLGVVNFLGGRTCSYQAIGRIGASRTAAVQSTAAVFAAIFAITI
;
A
#
# COMPACT_ATOMS: atom_id res chain seq x y z
N MET A 1 2.19 18.09 -19.45
CA MET A 1 1.74 18.69 -18.18
C MET A 1 1.14 17.64 -17.24
N ASP A 2 0.38 16.69 -17.78
CA ASP A 2 -0.36 15.68 -17.00
C ASP A 2 0.53 14.80 -16.11
N ALA A 3 1.67 14.33 -16.62
CA ALA A 3 2.61 13.52 -15.84
C ALA A 3 3.18 14.25 -14.61
N ILE A 4 3.47 15.55 -14.75
CA ILE A 4 3.96 16.39 -13.64
C ILE A 4 2.85 16.55 -12.60
N ALA A 5 1.62 16.86 -13.05
CA ALA A 5 0.48 16.98 -12.14
C ALA A 5 0.21 15.67 -11.37
N LEU A 6 0.26 14.52 -12.05
CA LEU A 6 0.10 13.21 -11.43
C LEU A 6 1.24 12.89 -10.45
N SER A 7 2.48 13.27 -10.76
CA SER A 7 3.60 13.09 -9.84
C SER A 7 3.51 13.97 -8.59
N LEU A 8 3.00 15.19 -8.71
CA LEU A 8 2.78 16.08 -7.57
C LEU A 8 1.64 15.56 -6.69
N LEU A 9 0.55 15.10 -7.32
CA LEU A 9 -0.59 14.51 -6.61
C LEU A 9 -0.18 13.23 -5.87
N SER A 10 0.61 12.36 -6.50
CA SER A 10 1.11 11.15 -5.86
C SER A 10 2.08 11.48 -4.73
N GLY A 11 2.99 12.44 -4.93
CA GLY A 11 3.91 12.91 -3.90
C GLY A 11 3.18 13.45 -2.66
N PHE A 12 2.13 14.26 -2.87
CA PHE A 12 1.30 14.77 -1.79
C PHE A 12 0.52 13.65 -1.07
N GLY A 13 -0.07 12.73 -1.84
CA GLY A 13 -0.80 11.57 -1.30
C GLY A 13 0.09 10.68 -0.45
N PHE A 14 1.26 10.27 -0.96
CA PHE A 14 2.20 9.42 -0.23
C PHE A 14 2.84 10.16 0.96
N GLY A 15 3.17 11.44 0.82
CA GLY A 15 3.77 12.24 1.90
C GLY A 15 2.82 12.46 3.09
N SER A 16 1.53 12.67 2.82
CA SER A 16 0.51 12.86 3.86
C SER A 16 0.01 11.53 4.47
N ALA A 17 0.16 10.41 3.76
CA ALA A 17 -0.39 9.11 4.17
C ALA A 17 0.04 8.67 5.57
N ALA A 18 1.32 8.82 5.94
CA ALA A 18 1.81 8.40 7.27
C ALA A 18 1.20 9.24 8.40
N VAL A 19 0.97 10.54 8.16
CA VAL A 19 0.36 11.46 9.12
C VAL A 19 -1.12 11.13 9.28
N LEU A 20 -1.85 10.97 8.17
CA LEU A 20 -3.27 10.59 8.18
C LEU A 20 -3.48 9.21 8.81
N ALA A 21 -2.61 8.25 8.53
CA ALA A 21 -2.64 6.95 9.19
C ALA A 21 -2.44 7.08 10.70
N ARG A 22 -1.47 7.89 11.16
CA ARG A 22 -1.25 8.12 12.60
C ARG A 22 -2.48 8.73 13.27
N VAL A 23 -3.17 9.65 12.60
CA VAL A 23 -4.42 10.26 13.10
C VAL A 23 -5.54 9.22 13.12
N GLY A 24 -5.76 8.48 12.03
CA GLY A 24 -6.82 7.46 11.93
C GLY A 24 -6.62 6.26 12.85
N MET A 25 -5.38 6.01 13.29
CA MET A 25 -5.04 4.96 14.25
C MET A 25 -5.28 5.34 15.71
N GLN A 26 -5.60 6.60 16.03
CA GLN A 26 -5.84 7.02 17.41
C GLN A 26 -7.03 6.26 18.01
N GLY A 27 -6.80 5.57 19.12
CA GLY A 27 -7.82 4.74 19.78
C GLY A 27 -8.03 3.35 19.17
N MET A 28 -7.24 2.95 18.17
CA MET A 28 -7.31 1.63 17.53
C MET A 28 -5.99 0.87 17.62
N SER A 29 -6.06 -0.46 17.64
CA SER A 29 -4.84 -1.28 17.50
C SER A 29 -4.28 -1.16 16.06
N PRO A 30 -2.95 -1.28 15.87
CA PRO A 30 -2.35 -1.26 14.53
C PRO A 30 -2.90 -2.35 13.59
N LEU A 31 -3.26 -3.51 14.14
CA LEU A 31 -3.80 -4.63 13.36
C LEU A 31 -5.23 -4.35 12.90
N SER A 32 -6.09 -3.84 13.79
CA SER A 32 -7.45 -3.40 13.44
C SER A 32 -7.42 -2.29 12.38
N SER A 33 -6.46 -1.36 12.51
CA SER A 33 -6.27 -0.27 11.55
C SER A 33 -5.81 -0.80 10.17
N THR A 34 -4.99 -1.85 10.16
CA THR A 34 -4.55 -2.51 8.92
C THR A 34 -5.73 -3.19 8.23
N LEU A 35 -6.57 -3.91 8.97
CA LEU A 35 -7.78 -4.54 8.43
C LEU A 35 -8.74 -3.50 7.84
N LEU A 36 -8.98 -2.40 8.56
CA LEU A 36 -9.80 -1.31 8.05
C LEU A 36 -9.21 -0.71 6.76
N SER A 37 -7.89 -0.48 6.74
CA SER A 37 -7.19 0.01 5.54
C SER A 37 -7.35 -0.94 4.35
N VAL A 38 -7.28 -2.26 4.56
CA VAL A 38 -7.51 -3.26 3.50
C VAL A 38 -8.92 -3.13 2.95
N VAL A 39 -9.94 -3.11 3.81
CA VAL A 39 -11.35 -3.04 3.38
C VAL A 39 -11.62 -1.75 2.61
N VAL A 40 -11.18 -0.62 3.14
CA VAL A 40 -11.40 0.70 2.50
C VAL A 40 -10.61 0.84 1.20
N SER A 41 -9.45 0.19 1.07
CA SER A 41 -8.70 0.16 -0.20
C SER A 41 -9.32 -0.82 -1.20
N PHE A 42 -9.84 -1.95 -0.72
CA PHE A 42 -10.36 -3.02 -1.55
C PHE A 42 -11.68 -2.63 -2.22
N CYS A 43 -12.66 -2.09 -1.49
CA CYS A 43 -13.99 -1.83 -2.05
C CYS A 43 -13.98 -0.86 -3.25
N PRO A 44 -13.34 0.33 -3.18
CA PRO A 44 -13.27 1.24 -4.33
C PRO A 44 -12.45 0.65 -5.48
N THR A 45 -11.32 0.00 -5.17
CA THR A 45 -10.46 -0.60 -6.20
C THR A 45 -11.18 -1.73 -6.92
N LEU A 46 -11.94 -2.57 -6.21
CA LEU A 46 -12.73 -3.64 -6.80
C LEU A 46 -13.82 -3.07 -7.72
N ILE A 47 -14.53 -2.03 -7.27
CA ILE A 47 -15.57 -1.39 -8.10
C ILE A 47 -14.95 -0.86 -9.40
N LEU A 48 -13.82 -0.14 -9.31
CA LEU A 48 -13.13 0.38 -10.49
C LEU A 48 -12.62 -0.76 -11.39
N ALA A 49 -12.05 -1.81 -10.81
CA ALA A 49 -11.57 -2.97 -11.57
C ALA A 49 -12.71 -3.69 -12.31
N LEU A 50 -13.88 -3.86 -11.69
CA LEU A 50 -15.05 -4.47 -12.32
C LEU A 50 -15.67 -3.58 -13.41
N VAL A 51 -15.59 -2.25 -13.27
CA VAL A 51 -16.11 -1.31 -14.28
C VAL A 51 -15.18 -1.22 -15.50
N PHE A 52 -13.87 -1.16 -15.28
CA PHE A 52 -12.91 -0.83 -16.33
C PHE A 52 -12.10 -2.02 -16.87
N ALA A 53 -11.97 -3.12 -16.13
CA ALA A 53 -11.04 -4.20 -16.45
C ALA A 53 -11.64 -5.61 -16.30
N LEU A 54 -12.97 -5.75 -16.37
CA LEU A 54 -13.65 -7.04 -16.18
C LEU A 54 -13.26 -8.09 -17.22
N SER A 55 -13.07 -7.69 -18.48
CA SER A 55 -12.59 -8.59 -19.54
C SER A 55 -11.22 -9.16 -19.18
N ASP A 56 -10.30 -8.28 -18.79
CA ASP A 56 -8.90 -8.64 -18.52
C ASP A 56 -8.77 -9.54 -17.30
N ILE A 57 -9.66 -9.36 -16.30
CA ILE A 57 -9.73 -10.24 -15.13
C ILE A 57 -10.19 -11.66 -15.51
N LYS A 58 -11.11 -11.80 -16.48
CA LYS A 58 -11.62 -13.11 -16.91
C LYS A 58 -10.59 -13.88 -17.74
N ASP A 59 -9.78 -13.16 -18.51
CA ASP A 59 -8.72 -13.74 -19.35
C ASP A 59 -7.44 -14.03 -18.54
N LEU A 60 -7.45 -13.73 -17.24
CA LEU A 60 -6.27 -13.85 -16.39
C LEU A 60 -5.92 -15.32 -16.13
N PRO A 61 -4.66 -15.74 -16.37
CA PRO A 61 -4.22 -17.08 -16.04
C PRO A 61 -4.36 -17.38 -14.53
N PRO A 62 -4.78 -18.60 -14.13
CA PRO A 62 -4.89 -18.96 -12.71
C PRO A 62 -3.60 -18.76 -11.91
N VAL A 63 -2.44 -18.93 -12.55
CA VAL A 63 -1.13 -18.69 -11.93
C VAL A 63 -0.93 -17.21 -11.59
N ALA A 64 -1.43 -16.29 -12.42
CA ALA A 64 -1.35 -14.85 -12.14
C ALA A 64 -2.22 -14.48 -10.93
N LEU A 65 -3.40 -15.11 -10.76
CA LEU A 65 -4.23 -14.93 -9.56
C LEU A 65 -3.48 -15.33 -8.28
N ALA A 66 -2.72 -16.43 -8.31
CA ALA A 66 -1.90 -16.86 -7.18
C ALA A 66 -0.81 -15.82 -6.84
N TRP A 67 -0.16 -15.24 -7.85
CA TRP A 67 0.82 -14.18 -7.64
C TRP A 67 0.21 -12.89 -7.09
N PHE A 68 -0.95 -12.46 -7.58
CA PHE A 68 -1.66 -11.30 -7.03
C PHE A 68 -2.11 -11.54 -5.58
N PHE A 69 -2.57 -12.74 -5.27
CA PHE A 69 -2.90 -13.12 -3.89
C PHE A 69 -1.67 -13.05 -2.98
N LEU A 70 -0.55 -13.64 -3.41
CA LEU A 70 0.70 -13.61 -2.66
C LEU A 70 1.23 -12.18 -2.48
N LEU A 71 1.16 -11.36 -3.52
CA LEU A 71 1.47 -9.93 -3.46
C LEU A 71 0.60 -9.23 -2.40
N GLY A 72 -0.70 -9.51 -2.38
CA GLY A 72 -1.63 -8.97 -1.38
C GLY A 72 -1.25 -9.37 0.05
N VAL A 73 -0.94 -10.65 0.27
CA VAL A 73 -0.46 -11.15 1.57
C VAL A 73 0.81 -10.43 2.01
N VAL A 74 1.83 -10.37 1.16
CA VAL A 74 3.11 -9.72 1.48
C VAL A 74 2.92 -8.22 1.75
N ASN A 75 2.10 -7.53 0.96
CA ASN A 75 1.93 -6.09 1.06
C ASN A 75 1.11 -5.69 2.31
N PHE A 76 -0.01 -6.36 2.55
CA PHE A 76 -0.93 -5.97 3.63
C PHE A 76 -0.57 -6.64 4.96
N LEU A 77 -0.45 -7.97 5.01
CA LEU A 77 -0.13 -8.69 6.26
C LEU A 77 1.31 -8.42 6.69
N GLY A 78 2.24 -8.39 5.75
CA GLY A 78 3.64 -8.05 6.01
C GLY A 78 3.85 -6.55 6.11
N GLY A 79 3.98 -5.90 4.94
CA GLY A 79 4.44 -4.50 4.84
C GLY A 79 3.59 -3.51 5.62
N ARG A 80 2.26 -3.51 5.42
CA ARG A 80 1.36 -2.54 6.03
C ARG A 80 1.23 -2.72 7.53
N THR A 81 1.09 -3.95 8.02
CA THR A 81 1.08 -4.23 9.46
C THR A 81 2.36 -3.73 10.13
N CYS A 82 3.54 -4.04 9.57
CA CYS A 82 4.82 -3.56 10.09
C CYS A 82 4.92 -2.04 10.07
N SER A 83 4.46 -1.40 8.99
CA SER A 83 4.43 0.06 8.86
C SER A 83 3.53 0.70 9.93
N TYR A 84 2.32 0.18 10.14
CA TYR A 84 1.41 0.72 11.16
C TYR A 84 1.90 0.46 12.59
N GLN A 85 2.52 -0.70 12.86
CA GLN A 85 3.19 -0.92 14.14
C GLN A 85 4.32 0.08 14.38
N ALA A 86 5.15 0.34 13.37
CA ALA A 86 6.22 1.33 13.46
C ALA A 86 5.64 2.74 13.68
N ILE A 87 4.64 3.15 12.90
CA ILE A 87 3.93 4.43 13.09
C ILE A 87 3.42 4.52 14.51
N GLY A 88 2.82 3.44 15.03
CA GLY A 88 2.33 3.27 16.41
C GLY A 88 3.40 3.51 17.49
N ARG A 89 4.61 2.98 17.30
CA ARG A 89 5.69 2.97 18.30
C ARG A 89 6.62 4.17 18.23
N ILE A 90 7.06 4.57 17.04
CA ILE A 90 8.10 5.59 16.84
C ILE A 90 7.57 6.87 16.18
N GLY A 91 6.28 6.91 15.85
CA GLY A 91 5.62 8.07 15.24
C GLY A 91 5.82 8.15 13.72
N ALA A 92 4.93 8.89 13.06
CA ALA A 92 4.86 8.98 11.59
C ALA A 92 6.18 9.47 10.95
N SER A 93 6.81 10.52 11.50
CA SER A 93 8.00 11.12 10.90
C SER A 93 9.20 10.16 10.88
N ARG A 94 9.42 9.40 11.96
CA ARG A 94 10.53 8.44 12.03
C ARG A 94 10.26 7.22 11.13
N THR A 95 9.01 6.74 11.10
CA THR A 95 8.65 5.63 10.21
C THR A 95 8.75 6.02 8.74
N ALA A 96 8.44 7.27 8.37
CA ALA A 96 8.60 7.78 7.01
C ALA A 96 10.08 7.78 6.56
N ALA A 97 10.99 8.22 7.43
CA ALA A 97 12.44 8.19 7.14
C ALA A 97 12.99 6.77 6.95
N VAL A 98 12.46 5.78 7.68
CA VAL A 98 12.81 4.37 7.44
C VAL A 98 12.22 3.90 6.11
N GLN A 99 10.96 4.22 5.82
CA GLN A 99 10.31 3.83 4.55
C GLN A 99 10.96 4.45 3.31
N SER A 100 11.61 5.62 3.40
CA SER A 100 12.34 6.19 2.24
C SER A 100 13.53 5.34 1.80
N THR A 101 14.01 4.42 2.64
CA THR A 101 15.03 3.44 2.23
C THR A 101 14.48 2.33 1.34
N ALA A 102 13.16 2.19 1.18
CA ALA A 102 12.53 1.15 0.37
C ALA A 102 12.98 1.17 -1.08
N ALA A 103 13.31 2.34 -1.65
CA ALA A 103 13.84 2.44 -3.01
C ALA A 103 15.19 1.71 -3.16
N VAL A 104 16.05 1.75 -2.13
CA VAL A 104 17.34 1.05 -2.13
C VAL A 104 17.11 -0.46 -2.09
N PHE A 105 16.23 -0.93 -1.21
CA PHE A 105 15.88 -2.36 -1.13
C PHE A 105 15.22 -2.86 -2.43
N ALA A 106 14.33 -2.08 -3.02
CA ALA A 106 13.70 -2.41 -4.29
C ALA A 106 14.72 -2.55 -5.42
N ALA A 107 15.70 -1.64 -5.49
CA ALA A 107 16.78 -1.71 -6.46
C ALA A 107 17.66 -2.95 -6.26
N ILE A 108 18.00 -3.29 -5.01
CA ILE A 108 18.75 -4.51 -4.70
C ILE A 108 17.95 -5.73 -5.17
N PHE A 109 16.68 -5.85 -4.79
CA PHE A 109 15.85 -6.99 -5.19
C PHE A 109 15.74 -7.11 -6.70
N ALA A 110 15.50 -6.02 -7.42
CA ALA A 110 15.40 -6.01 -8.88
C ALA A 110 16.68 -6.44 -9.61
N ILE A 111 17.86 -6.31 -8.98
CA ILE A 111 19.14 -6.76 -9.55
C ILE A 111 19.40 -8.23 -9.21
N THR A 112 18.99 -8.66 -8.01
CA THR A 112 19.35 -9.98 -7.47
C THR A 112 18.36 -11.10 -7.79
N ILE A 113 17.08 -10.77 -7.99
CA ILE A 113 15.97 -11.71 -8.19
C ILE A 113 15.18 -11.24 -9.41
#